data_AF-A0A932IJR1-F1
#
_entry.id   AF-A0A932IJR1-F1
#
_cell.length_a   1.000
_cell.length_b   1.000
_cell.length_c   1.000
_cell.angle_alpha   90.00
_cell.angle_beta   90.00
_cell.angle_gamma   90.00
#
_symmetry.space_group_name_H-M   'P 1'
#
loop_
_entity.id
_entity.type
_entity.pdbx_description
1 polymer ?
#
loop_
_entity_poly.entity_id
_entity_poly.type
_entity_poly.pdbx_seq_one_letter_code
_entity_poly.pdbx_strand_id
1 'polypeptide(L)'
;MCMQGEHLRKPPGNTRRPVAMAEEKADTQSKPKRRRAATKGKLNGRSLVIVESPAKAKTLKKYLGAGYTVKASVGHIKDLPKSKLSVDIDNGFTPHYEVIRGKSKVIKEIKDAAKEVDTIYLAPDPDREGEAIAWHIAEELGSRHKKHVHRIRFNEITKRAVLEAIGSPEPLNLAKFESQQARRILDRLVGYQISPILWDKVRRGLSAGRVQTVALRIVVERE
;
A
#
# COMPACT_ATOMS: atom_id res chain seq x y z
N MET A 1 27.59 -40.17 52.17
CA MET A 1 27.89 -39.03 53.06
C MET A 1 26.70 -38.07 52.97
N CYS A 2 25.80 -38.09 53.94
CA CYS A 2 25.84 -37.31 55.21
C CYS A 2 25.47 -35.83 54.96
N MET A 3 24.25 -35.41 55.33
CA MET A 3 23.91 -34.69 56.59
C MET A 3 23.97 -33.15 56.37
N GLN A 4 23.11 -32.25 56.87
CA GLN A 4 21.96 -32.21 57.82
C GLN A 4 20.84 -31.29 57.21
N GLY A 5 19.67 -30.99 57.78
CA GLY A 5 19.05 -31.30 59.07
C GLY A 5 17.62 -30.70 59.16
N GLU A 6 16.84 -31.10 60.15
CA GLU A 6 15.39 -30.84 60.27
C GLU A 6 15.02 -29.52 60.94
N HIS A 7 13.80 -29.02 60.69
CA HIS A 7 12.90 -28.62 61.80
C HIS A 7 11.40 -28.67 61.42
N LEU A 8 10.64 -29.54 62.10
CA LEU A 8 9.17 -29.62 62.05
C LEU A 8 8.51 -28.56 62.93
N ARG A 9 7.36 -28.00 62.51
CA ARG A 9 6.17 -27.77 63.38
C ARG A 9 4.84 -27.94 62.60
N LYS A 10 3.87 -28.62 63.23
CA LYS A 10 2.45 -28.89 62.86
C LYS A 10 1.69 -29.27 64.15
N PRO A 11 0.35 -29.42 64.17
CA PRO A 11 -0.72 -28.78 63.40
C PRO A 11 -1.42 -27.76 64.35
N PRO A 12 -2.68 -27.84 64.86
CA PRO A 12 -3.94 -28.53 64.49
C PRO A 12 -4.81 -27.65 63.56
N GLY A 13 -6.12 -27.84 63.29
CA GLY A 13 -7.08 -28.90 63.62
C GLY A 13 -8.31 -28.86 62.68
N ASN A 14 -9.07 -29.96 62.58
CA ASN A 14 -10.10 -30.20 61.54
C ASN A 14 -11.48 -30.51 62.15
N THR A 15 -12.57 -29.89 61.63
CA THR A 15 -13.96 -30.33 61.88
C THR A 15 -14.88 -30.29 60.65
N ARG A 16 -14.85 -31.39 59.87
CA ARG A 16 -16.00 -32.25 59.50
C ARG A 16 -17.32 -31.66 58.89
N ARG A 17 -17.59 -32.09 57.64
CA ARG A 17 -18.81 -32.83 57.11
C ARG A 17 -20.12 -32.03 56.83
N PRO A 18 -21.13 -32.59 56.09
CA PRO A 18 -21.07 -33.34 54.81
C PRO A 18 -22.23 -33.04 53.78
N VAL A 19 -21.98 -33.37 52.50
CA VAL A 19 -22.86 -34.04 51.48
C VAL A 19 -24.38 -33.72 51.31
N ALA A 20 -24.72 -33.20 50.12
CA ALA A 20 -25.88 -33.41 49.20
C ALA A 20 -27.36 -33.41 49.64
N MET A 21 -28.21 -32.68 48.89
CA MET A 21 -29.19 -33.23 47.91
C MET A 21 -30.16 -32.17 47.35
N ALA A 22 -30.41 -32.17 46.03
CA ALA A 22 -31.73 -31.95 45.38
C ALA A 22 -31.56 -31.86 43.83
N GLU A 23 -32.33 -32.64 43.09
CA GLU A 23 -32.46 -32.60 41.63
C GLU A 23 -33.67 -31.74 41.22
N GLU A 24 -33.72 -31.20 39.98
CA GLU A 24 -34.63 -31.69 38.92
C GLU A 24 -34.46 -30.83 37.63
N LYS A 25 -35.33 -30.99 36.62
CA LYS A 25 -35.00 -30.95 35.18
C LYS A 25 -35.51 -29.70 34.43
N ALA A 26 -34.78 -29.42 33.34
CA ALA A 26 -35.19 -28.85 32.03
C ALA A 26 -36.52 -28.08 31.88
N ASP A 27 -36.45 -26.89 31.25
CA ASP A 27 -37.23 -26.66 30.01
C ASP A 27 -36.63 -25.58 29.06
N THR A 28 -37.01 -25.73 27.79
CA THR A 28 -37.11 -24.82 26.63
C THR A 28 -36.09 -23.71 26.28
N GLN A 29 -35.72 -23.80 25.01
CA GLN A 29 -35.02 -22.83 24.15
C GLN A 29 -35.58 -21.39 24.21
N SER A 30 -34.69 -20.39 24.17
CA SER A 30 -35.03 -19.08 23.58
C SER A 30 -33.93 -18.59 22.62
N LYS A 31 -34.33 -18.24 21.39
CA LYS A 31 -33.43 -17.84 20.29
C LYS A 31 -32.82 -16.45 20.57
N PRO A 32 -31.50 -16.23 20.41
CA PRO A 32 -30.95 -14.88 20.50
C PRO A 32 -31.44 -14.03 19.32
N LYS A 33 -32.21 -12.97 19.63
CA LYS A 33 -32.75 -12.03 18.64
C LYS A 33 -31.62 -11.37 17.84
N ARG A 34 -31.72 -11.38 16.51
CA ARG A 34 -30.85 -10.62 15.59
C ARG A 34 -30.87 -9.12 15.94
N ARG A 35 -29.90 -8.64 16.74
CA ARG A 35 -29.62 -7.20 16.87
C ARG A 35 -28.79 -6.76 15.66
N ARG A 36 -29.47 -6.35 14.58
CA ARG A 36 -28.87 -5.52 13.52
C ARG A 36 -28.54 -4.14 14.10
N ALA A 37 -27.41 -4.03 14.80
CA ALA A 37 -26.81 -2.75 15.13
C ALA A 37 -26.09 -2.21 13.89
N ALA A 38 -26.83 -1.51 13.03
CA ALA A 38 -26.23 -0.74 11.95
C ALA A 38 -25.60 0.53 12.55
N THR A 39 -24.34 0.44 12.95
CA THR A 39 -23.55 1.58 13.46
C THR A 39 -23.34 2.58 12.32
N LYS A 40 -24.28 3.52 12.15
CA LYS A 40 -24.13 4.66 11.23
C LYS A 40 -23.04 5.58 11.77
N GLY A 41 -21.80 5.32 11.36
CA GLY A 41 -20.65 6.20 11.61
C GLY A 41 -20.92 7.60 11.07
N LYS A 42 -20.63 8.60 11.92
CA LYS A 42 -20.88 10.03 11.68
C LYS A 42 -19.86 10.61 10.69
N LEU A 43 -20.09 10.39 9.39
CA LEU A 43 -19.22 10.87 8.30
C LEU A 43 -19.54 12.33 7.90
N ASN A 44 -19.10 13.28 8.72
CA ASN A 44 -19.11 14.71 8.36
C ASN A 44 -17.75 15.21 7.85
N GLY A 45 -16.78 14.31 7.65
CA GLY A 45 -15.50 14.64 7.01
C GLY A 45 -15.51 14.26 5.53
N ARG A 46 -15.12 15.19 4.65
CA ARG A 46 -14.94 14.88 3.22
C ARG A 46 -13.62 14.13 3.05
N SER A 47 -13.63 13.11 2.20
CA SER A 47 -12.42 12.32 1.89
C SER A 47 -12.00 12.51 0.43
N LEU A 48 -10.69 12.51 0.17
CA LEU A 48 -10.12 12.49 -1.17
C LEU A 48 -9.64 11.08 -1.51
N VAL A 49 -10.06 10.53 -2.65
CA VAL A 49 -9.53 9.27 -3.20
C VAL A 49 -8.75 9.57 -4.46
N ILE A 50 -7.48 9.17 -4.49
CA ILE A 50 -6.58 9.37 -5.62
C ILE A 50 -6.29 8.01 -6.25
N VAL A 51 -6.75 7.83 -7.48
CA VAL A 51 -6.47 6.65 -8.31
C VAL A 51 -5.47 6.99 -9.40
N GLU A 52 -4.95 5.95 -10.05
CA GLU A 52 -4.09 6.11 -11.21
C GLU A 52 -4.84 6.63 -12.45
N SER A 53 -5.95 6.01 -12.86
CA SER A 53 -6.56 6.26 -14.18
C SER A 53 -7.94 6.96 -14.12
N PRO A 54 -8.30 7.79 -15.12
CA PRO A 54 -9.61 8.43 -15.18
C PRO A 54 -10.79 7.45 -15.23
N ALA A 55 -10.58 6.25 -15.79
CA ALA A 55 -11.60 5.19 -15.83
C ALA A 55 -11.92 4.67 -14.41
N LYS A 56 -10.88 4.34 -13.63
CA LYS A 56 -11.02 3.97 -12.20
C LYS A 56 -11.74 5.09 -11.42
N ALA A 57 -11.39 6.36 -11.67
CA ALA A 57 -11.98 7.51 -10.97
C ALA A 57 -13.50 7.63 -11.24
N LYS A 58 -13.92 7.47 -12.50
CA LYS A 58 -15.35 7.46 -12.88
C LYS A 58 -16.11 6.33 -12.19
N THR A 59 -15.51 5.14 -12.07
CA THR A 59 -16.17 3.98 -11.44
C THR A 59 -16.23 4.13 -9.92
N LEU A 60 -15.13 4.49 -9.24
CA LEU A 60 -15.14 4.69 -7.78
C LEU A 60 -16.10 5.81 -7.36
N LYS A 61 -16.20 6.90 -8.13
CA LYS A 61 -17.19 7.97 -7.85
C LYS A 61 -18.63 7.46 -7.82
N LYS A 62 -19.00 6.46 -8.63
CA LYS A 62 -20.34 5.83 -8.62
C LYS A 62 -20.57 4.97 -7.37
N TYR A 63 -19.53 4.39 -6.79
CA TYR A 63 -19.65 3.48 -5.64
C TYR A 63 -19.60 4.21 -4.28
N LEU A 64 -18.81 5.28 -4.20
CA LEU A 64 -18.53 6.00 -2.97
C LEU A 64 -19.53 7.12 -2.64
N GLY A 65 -20.16 7.72 -3.65
CA GLY A 65 -21.17 8.76 -3.46
C GLY A 65 -20.62 10.10 -2.95
N ALA A 66 -21.49 10.92 -2.37
CA ALA A 66 -21.24 12.35 -2.13
C ALA A 66 -20.20 12.70 -1.05
N GLY A 67 -19.78 11.74 -0.21
CA GLY A 67 -18.76 11.96 0.83
C GLY A 67 -17.31 11.99 0.31
N TYR A 68 -17.11 11.62 -0.97
CA TYR A 68 -15.78 11.39 -1.52
C TYR A 68 -15.52 12.21 -2.79
N THR A 69 -14.48 13.03 -2.75
CA THR A 69 -13.85 13.60 -3.94
C THR A 69 -12.95 12.54 -4.56
N VAL A 70 -13.11 12.23 -5.85
CA VAL A 70 -12.25 11.26 -6.56
C VAL A 70 -11.44 11.98 -7.64
N LYS A 71 -10.11 11.84 -7.59
CA LYS A 71 -9.14 12.42 -8.54
C LYS A 71 -8.28 11.31 -9.17
N ALA A 72 -7.71 11.58 -10.35
CA ALA A 72 -6.79 10.67 -11.04
C ALA A 72 -5.42 11.33 -11.24
N SER A 73 -4.33 10.60 -10.99
CA SER A 73 -2.95 11.06 -11.29
C SER A 73 -2.60 10.94 -12.78
N VAL A 74 -3.36 10.14 -13.52
CA VAL A 74 -3.15 9.76 -14.93
C VAL A 74 -1.83 9.00 -15.11
N GLY A 75 -1.57 8.00 -14.27
CA GLY A 75 -0.28 7.30 -14.17
C GLY A 75 0.71 8.01 -13.23
N HIS A 76 2.01 7.83 -13.47
CA HIS A 76 3.09 8.47 -12.70
C HIS A 76 3.02 10.01 -12.71
N ILE A 77 3.51 10.63 -11.63
CA ILE A 77 3.66 12.09 -11.52
C ILE A 77 5.13 12.54 -11.45
N LYS A 78 6.02 11.65 -11.00
CA LYS A 78 7.48 11.80 -10.98
C LYS A 78 8.12 10.68 -11.81
N ASP A 79 9.26 10.97 -12.43
CA ASP A 79 10.13 9.97 -13.05
C ASP A 79 11.58 10.48 -13.05
N LEU A 80 12.54 9.60 -13.35
CA LEU A 80 13.93 9.97 -13.57
C LEU A 80 14.07 10.78 -14.87
N PRO A 81 14.72 11.96 -14.86
CA PRO A 81 14.96 12.79 -16.05
C PRO A 81 15.42 12.01 -17.28
N LYS A 82 14.88 12.37 -18.45
CA LYS A 82 15.13 11.63 -19.71
C LYS A 82 16.52 11.84 -20.32
N SER A 83 17.25 12.88 -19.90
CA SER A 83 18.51 13.32 -20.53
C SER A 83 19.75 13.10 -19.67
N LYS A 84 19.60 12.65 -18.42
CA LYS A 84 20.68 12.42 -17.45
C LYS A 84 20.49 11.06 -16.80
N LEU A 85 21.57 10.42 -16.35
CA LEU A 85 21.48 9.15 -15.62
C LEU A 85 20.54 9.28 -14.41
N SER A 86 20.70 10.35 -13.64
CA SER A 86 19.83 10.71 -12.49
C SER A 86 19.78 9.65 -11.38
N VAL A 87 20.85 8.88 -11.26
CA VAL A 87 21.13 7.94 -10.17
C VAL A 87 22.55 8.26 -9.73
N ASP A 88 22.72 8.58 -8.45
CA ASP A 88 24.02 8.77 -7.82
C ASP A 88 24.59 7.41 -7.43
N ILE A 89 25.54 6.90 -8.22
CA ILE A 89 26.13 5.56 -8.02
C ILE A 89 27.00 5.54 -6.77
N ASP A 90 27.73 6.62 -6.50
CA ASP A 90 28.72 6.71 -5.43
C ASP A 90 28.03 6.85 -4.06
N ASN A 91 26.90 7.57 -4.01
CA ASN A 91 26.08 7.72 -2.80
C ASN A 91 24.87 6.75 -2.79
N GLY A 92 25.16 5.45 -2.87
CA GLY A 92 24.19 4.39 -2.56
C GLY A 92 23.04 4.22 -3.56
N PHE A 93 23.28 4.53 -4.84
CA PHE A 93 22.28 4.50 -5.92
C PHE A 93 21.10 5.48 -5.74
N THR A 94 21.30 6.59 -5.04
CA THR A 94 20.24 7.55 -4.74
C THR A 94 19.62 8.14 -6.03
N PRO A 95 18.31 7.96 -6.28
CA PRO A 95 17.65 8.45 -7.49
C PRO A 95 17.20 9.91 -7.37
N HIS A 96 17.45 10.70 -8.40
CA HIS A 96 16.92 12.06 -8.54
C HIS A 96 15.65 12.05 -9.40
N TYR A 97 14.49 12.11 -8.75
CA TYR A 97 13.20 12.21 -9.41
C TYR A 97 12.79 13.66 -9.70
N GLU A 98 12.29 13.91 -10.91
CA GLU A 98 11.67 15.18 -11.30
C GLU A 98 10.17 14.99 -11.59
N VAL A 99 9.38 16.06 -11.44
CA VAL A 99 7.98 16.09 -11.90
C VAL A 99 7.93 15.96 -13.41
N ILE A 100 7.14 15.01 -13.90
CA ILE A 100 6.98 14.76 -15.34
C ILE A 100 6.36 16.00 -16.00
N ARG A 101 6.97 16.48 -17.10
CA ARG A 101 6.47 17.64 -17.86
C ARG A 101 4.98 17.47 -18.21
N GLY A 102 4.17 18.49 -17.91
CA GLY A 102 2.72 18.47 -18.08
C GLY A 102 1.92 17.98 -16.85
N LYS A 103 2.54 17.33 -15.86
CA LYS A 103 1.85 16.87 -14.64
C LYS A 103 1.61 17.94 -13.60
N SER A 104 2.23 19.11 -13.71
CA SER A 104 2.12 20.20 -12.72
C SER A 104 0.67 20.62 -12.43
N LYS A 105 -0.21 20.62 -13.44
CA LYS A 105 -1.65 20.90 -13.25
C LYS A 105 -2.34 19.81 -12.42
N VAL A 106 -2.08 18.53 -12.71
CA VAL A 106 -2.65 17.38 -11.98
C VAL A 106 -2.19 17.39 -10.52
N ILE A 107 -0.89 17.65 -10.30
CA ILE A 107 -0.33 17.78 -8.95
C ILE A 107 -0.98 18.95 -8.20
N LYS A 108 -1.16 20.11 -8.84
CA LYS A 108 -1.86 21.26 -8.25
C LYS A 108 -3.30 20.90 -7.87
N GLU A 109 -4.07 20.30 -8.78
CA GLU A 109 -5.45 19.87 -8.50
C GLU A 109 -5.55 18.85 -7.36
N ILE A 110 -4.57 17.97 -7.21
CA ILE A 110 -4.47 17.02 -6.10
C ILE A 110 -4.15 17.75 -4.79
N LYS A 111 -3.16 18.65 -4.77
CA LYS A 111 -2.79 19.44 -3.58
C LYS A 111 -3.90 20.41 -3.15
N ASP A 112 -4.65 20.96 -4.09
CA ASP A 112 -5.77 21.84 -3.79
C ASP A 112 -6.96 21.04 -3.24
N ALA A 113 -7.31 19.90 -3.83
CA ALA A 113 -8.34 19.01 -3.28
C ALA A 113 -7.96 18.42 -1.91
N ALA A 114 -6.67 18.25 -1.61
CA ALA A 114 -6.16 17.74 -0.34
C ALA A 114 -6.30 18.73 0.84
N LYS A 115 -6.52 20.03 0.59
CA LYS A 115 -6.76 21.05 1.63
C LYS A 115 -8.19 21.01 2.18
N GLU A 116 -9.13 20.53 1.37
CA GLU A 116 -10.58 20.57 1.62
C GLU A 116 -11.14 19.29 2.26
N VAL A 117 -10.25 18.41 2.76
CA VAL A 117 -10.56 17.05 3.20
C VAL A 117 -9.78 16.66 4.46
N ASP A 118 -10.39 15.83 5.30
CA ASP A 118 -9.78 15.33 6.54
C ASP A 118 -8.93 14.08 6.33
N THR A 119 -9.20 13.34 5.24
CA THR A 119 -8.57 12.03 4.96
C THR A 119 -8.31 11.86 3.47
N ILE A 120 -7.14 11.30 3.13
CA ILE A 120 -6.68 11.05 1.76
C ILE A 120 -6.40 9.56 1.59
N TYR A 121 -7.10 8.91 0.67
CA TYR A 121 -6.92 7.51 0.31
C TYR A 121 -6.21 7.37 -1.04
N LEU A 122 -5.09 6.65 -1.04
CA LEU A 122 -4.31 6.32 -2.22
C LEU A 122 -4.74 4.94 -2.73
N ALA A 123 -5.44 4.97 -3.86
CA ALA A 123 -6.01 3.82 -4.56
C ALA A 123 -5.39 3.53 -5.96
N PRO A 124 -4.07 3.67 -6.21
CA PRO A 124 -3.43 2.96 -7.33
C PRO A 124 -3.53 1.43 -7.20
N ASP A 125 -3.15 0.72 -8.26
CA ASP A 125 -3.28 -0.74 -8.31
C ASP A 125 -2.48 -1.47 -7.22
N PRO A 126 -2.90 -2.69 -6.83
CA PRO A 126 -2.31 -3.44 -5.72
C PRO A 126 -0.94 -4.06 -6.03
N ASP A 127 -0.22 -3.56 -7.04
CA ASP A 127 1.12 -4.01 -7.45
C ASP A 127 2.24 -3.04 -6.97
N ARG A 128 3.48 -3.26 -7.41
CA ARG A 128 4.63 -2.40 -7.01
C ARG A 128 4.67 -1.05 -7.75
N GLU A 129 4.05 -0.97 -8.92
CA GLU A 129 4.02 0.27 -9.71
C GLU A 129 3.01 1.25 -9.11
N GLY A 130 1.82 0.77 -8.78
CA GLY A 130 0.83 1.51 -8.00
C GLY A 130 1.35 1.95 -6.63
N GLU A 131 2.20 1.14 -5.98
CA GLU A 131 2.84 1.56 -4.73
C GLU A 131 3.81 2.74 -4.93
N ALA A 132 4.62 2.74 -5.99
CA ALA A 132 5.49 3.87 -6.31
C ALA A 132 4.71 5.12 -6.72
N ILE A 133 3.58 4.96 -7.42
CA ILE A 133 2.67 6.07 -7.73
C ILE A 133 2.10 6.65 -6.43
N ALA A 134 1.63 5.80 -5.51
CA ALA A 134 1.12 6.22 -4.21
C ALA A 134 2.19 6.95 -3.38
N TRP A 135 3.41 6.41 -3.35
CA TRP A 135 4.55 7.00 -2.64
C TRP A 135 4.89 8.41 -3.14
N HIS A 136 5.09 8.58 -4.45
CA HIS A 136 5.39 9.88 -5.05
C HIS A 136 4.27 10.91 -4.83
N ILE A 137 3.00 10.48 -4.82
CA ILE A 137 1.85 11.36 -4.50
C ILE A 137 1.90 11.79 -3.03
N ALA A 138 2.18 10.88 -2.10
CA ALA A 138 2.30 11.18 -0.68
C ALA A 138 3.47 12.14 -0.37
N GLU A 139 4.60 12.00 -1.07
CA GLU A 139 5.70 12.97 -1.02
C GLU A 139 5.27 14.35 -1.48
N GLU A 140 4.58 14.46 -2.62
CA GLU A 140 4.13 15.74 -3.15
C GLU A 140 3.09 16.42 -2.25
N LEU A 141 2.19 15.66 -1.62
CA LEU A 141 1.26 16.18 -0.61
C LEU A 141 1.98 16.75 0.62
N GLY A 142 3.19 16.27 0.91
CA GLY A 142 4.09 16.84 1.90
C GLY A 142 3.68 16.58 3.36
N SER A 143 4.57 16.98 4.28
CA SER A 143 4.49 16.64 5.71
C SER A 143 3.19 17.06 6.41
N ARG A 144 2.53 18.13 5.93
CA ARG A 144 1.26 18.63 6.48
C ARG A 144 0.11 17.62 6.36
N HIS A 145 0.13 16.78 5.32
CA HIS A 145 -0.92 15.77 5.08
C HIS A 145 -0.48 14.34 5.40
N LYS A 146 0.81 14.07 5.65
CA LYS A 146 1.34 12.71 5.93
C LYS A 146 0.58 11.93 7.02
N LYS A 147 0.04 12.60 8.05
CA LYS A 147 -0.75 11.97 9.13
C LYS A 147 -2.15 11.50 8.70
N HIS A 148 -2.61 11.88 7.52
CA HIS A 148 -3.96 11.64 7.00
C HIS A 148 -3.96 10.94 5.63
N VAL A 149 -2.79 10.44 5.20
CA VAL A 149 -2.62 9.71 3.95
C VAL A 149 -2.60 8.21 4.24
N HIS A 150 -3.54 7.50 3.64
CA HIS A 150 -3.72 6.06 3.78
C HIS A 150 -3.66 5.35 2.43
N ARG A 151 -3.19 4.12 2.42
CA ARG A 151 -3.23 3.22 1.27
C ARG A 151 -4.50 2.39 1.33
N ILE A 152 -5.22 2.26 0.21
CA ILE A 152 -6.31 1.29 0.06
C ILE A 152 -6.04 0.37 -1.13
N ARG A 153 -6.29 -0.92 -0.97
CA ARG A 153 -6.02 -1.96 -1.98
C ARG A 153 -7.26 -2.78 -2.23
N PHE A 154 -7.54 -3.05 -3.51
CA PHE A 154 -8.59 -3.95 -3.96
C PHE A 154 -8.11 -4.63 -5.25
N ASN A 155 -8.35 -5.94 -5.38
CA ASN A 155 -7.99 -6.72 -6.57
C ASN A 155 -9.09 -6.67 -7.64
N GLU A 156 -10.31 -6.26 -7.27
CA GLU A 156 -11.46 -6.12 -8.14
C GLU A 156 -12.13 -4.75 -7.95
N ILE A 157 -12.67 -4.17 -9.02
CA ILE A 157 -13.37 -2.87 -8.96
C ILE A 157 -14.87 -3.13 -8.77
N THR A 158 -15.24 -3.78 -7.67
CA THR A 158 -16.64 -3.98 -7.26
C THR A 158 -17.03 -3.01 -6.15
N LYS A 159 -18.33 -2.70 -6.04
CA LYS A 159 -18.83 -1.82 -4.96
C LYS A 159 -18.51 -2.38 -3.57
N ARG A 160 -18.54 -3.71 -3.40
CA ARG A 160 -18.22 -4.37 -2.13
C ARG A 160 -16.73 -4.19 -1.80
N ALA A 161 -15.82 -4.63 -2.68
CA ALA A 161 -14.38 -4.58 -2.43
C ALA A 161 -13.87 -3.15 -2.19
N VAL A 162 -14.41 -2.17 -2.91
CA VAL A 162 -14.06 -0.75 -2.73
C VAL A 162 -14.51 -0.21 -1.35
N LEU A 163 -15.68 -0.60 -0.84
CA LEU A 163 -16.16 -0.19 0.48
C LEU A 163 -15.42 -0.91 1.61
N GLU A 164 -15.11 -2.20 1.44
CA GLU A 164 -14.28 -2.97 2.37
C GLU A 164 -12.86 -2.40 2.47
N ALA A 165 -12.24 -2.05 1.33
CA ALA A 165 -10.90 -1.45 1.29
C ALA A 165 -10.81 -0.07 2.00
N ILE A 166 -11.88 0.73 1.97
CA ILE A 166 -11.95 1.98 2.75
C ILE A 166 -12.18 1.74 4.24
N GLY A 167 -12.85 0.64 4.60
CA GLY A 167 -12.99 0.20 6.00
C GLY A 167 -11.69 -0.34 6.61
N SER A 168 -10.72 -0.71 5.78
CA SER A 168 -9.42 -1.29 6.19
C SER A 168 -8.23 -0.56 5.56
N PRO A 169 -8.01 0.75 5.87
CA PRO A 169 -6.88 1.51 5.37
C PRO A 169 -5.55 1.00 5.95
N GLU A 170 -4.51 1.02 5.12
CA GLU A 170 -3.16 0.56 5.45
C GLU A 170 -2.13 1.71 5.35
N PRO A 171 -0.93 1.58 5.96
CA PRO A 171 0.20 2.44 5.63
C PRO A 171 0.77 2.11 4.23
N LEU A 172 1.55 3.05 3.68
CA LEU A 172 2.35 2.81 2.47
C LEU A 172 3.42 1.74 2.72
N ASN A 173 3.65 0.86 1.75
CA ASN A 173 4.63 -0.21 1.87
C ASN A 173 6.00 0.20 1.30
N LEU A 174 6.93 0.57 2.18
CA LEU A 174 8.29 1.00 1.84
C LEU A 174 9.04 -0.05 1.01
N ALA A 175 9.13 -1.30 1.49
CA ALA A 175 9.86 -2.37 0.80
C ALA A 175 9.35 -2.62 -0.64
N LYS A 176 8.03 -2.46 -0.85
CA LYS A 176 7.40 -2.60 -2.16
C LYS A 176 7.70 -1.41 -3.08
N PHE A 177 7.73 -0.18 -2.54
CA PHE A 177 8.25 1.00 -3.26
C PHE A 177 9.73 0.83 -3.63
N GLU A 178 10.58 0.45 -2.68
CA GLU A 178 12.00 0.18 -2.88
C GLU A 178 12.23 -0.90 -3.94
N SER A 179 11.41 -1.96 -3.99
CA SER A 179 11.49 -2.99 -5.03
C SER A 179 11.26 -2.45 -6.46
N GLN A 180 10.40 -1.44 -6.61
CA GLN A 180 10.15 -0.77 -7.88
C GLN A 180 11.23 0.28 -8.18
N GLN A 181 11.74 0.98 -7.16
CA GLN A 181 12.87 1.90 -7.28
C GLN A 181 14.14 1.18 -7.74
N ALA A 182 14.50 0.07 -7.09
CA ALA A 182 15.66 -0.76 -7.44
C ALA A 182 15.55 -1.28 -8.88
N ARG A 183 14.37 -1.73 -9.32
CA ARG A 183 14.13 -2.07 -10.73
C ARG A 183 14.38 -0.85 -11.65
N ARG A 184 13.82 0.31 -11.31
CA ARG A 184 13.92 1.53 -12.13
C ARG A 184 15.37 2.01 -12.26
N ILE A 185 16.15 1.90 -11.19
CA ILE A 185 17.59 2.16 -11.16
C ILE A 185 18.35 1.16 -12.05
N LEU A 186 18.11 -0.14 -11.88
CA LEU A 186 18.80 -1.17 -12.66
C LEU A 186 18.53 -1.04 -14.17
N ASP A 187 17.27 -0.84 -14.55
CA ASP A 187 16.87 -0.63 -15.95
C ASP A 187 17.48 0.68 -16.51
N ARG A 188 17.67 1.71 -15.66
CA ARG A 188 18.33 2.99 -16.00
C ARG A 188 19.83 2.84 -16.21
N LEU A 189 20.53 2.13 -15.32
CA LEU A 189 21.98 1.88 -15.41
C LEU A 189 22.32 1.11 -16.69
N VAL A 190 21.64 -0.01 -16.95
CA VAL A 190 21.85 -0.82 -18.16
C VAL A 190 21.59 0.01 -19.42
N GLY A 191 20.51 0.80 -19.45
CA GLY A 191 20.19 1.66 -20.58
C GLY A 191 21.30 2.69 -20.88
N TYR A 192 21.82 3.37 -19.86
CA TYR A 192 22.82 4.43 -20.04
C TYR A 192 24.24 3.91 -20.27
N GLN A 193 24.65 2.82 -19.62
CA GLN A 193 26.01 2.29 -19.73
C GLN A 193 26.21 1.44 -20.99
N ILE A 194 25.19 0.69 -21.44
CA ILE A 194 25.35 -0.28 -22.54
C ILE A 194 24.90 0.29 -23.90
N SER A 195 23.92 1.19 -23.96
CA SER A 195 23.47 1.75 -25.25
C SER A 195 24.57 2.49 -26.04
N PRO A 196 25.48 3.27 -25.42
CA PRO A 196 26.61 3.89 -26.14
C PRO A 196 27.52 2.86 -26.84
N ILE A 197 27.72 1.68 -26.24
CA ILE A 197 28.51 0.59 -26.82
C ILE A 197 27.82 0.05 -28.07
N LEU A 198 26.48 -0.09 -28.04
CA LEU A 198 25.69 -0.51 -29.22
C LEU A 198 25.72 0.55 -30.34
N TRP A 199 25.84 1.83 -30.01
CA TRP A 199 25.94 2.91 -31.00
C TRP A 199 27.29 2.93 -31.72
N ASP A 200 28.35 2.59 -31.01
CA ASP A 200 29.71 2.49 -31.54
C ASP A 200 29.93 1.19 -32.35
N LYS A 201 29.43 0.05 -31.84
CA LYS A 201 29.71 -1.28 -32.42
C LYS A 201 28.67 -1.81 -33.40
N VAL A 202 27.45 -1.26 -33.42
CA VAL A 202 26.35 -1.80 -34.25
C VAL A 202 25.63 -0.70 -35.03
N ARG A 203 24.87 0.17 -34.36
CA ARG A 203 24.10 1.24 -35.01
C ARG A 203 23.67 2.30 -34.01
N ARG A 204 23.85 3.58 -34.35
CA ARG A 204 23.28 4.71 -33.59
C ARG A 204 21.76 4.57 -33.46
N GLY A 205 21.23 4.91 -32.29
CA GLY A 205 19.79 4.87 -32.01
C GLY A 205 19.24 3.53 -31.50
N LEU A 206 20.07 2.47 -31.41
CA LEU A 206 19.71 1.25 -30.69
C LEU A 206 19.60 1.51 -29.18
N SER A 207 18.88 0.65 -28.46
CA SER A 207 18.79 0.72 -27.00
C SER A 207 19.12 -0.61 -26.37
N ALA A 208 19.90 -0.57 -25.29
CA ALA A 208 20.16 -1.73 -24.46
C ALA A 208 19.07 -1.85 -23.39
N GLY A 209 18.50 -3.04 -23.23
CA GLY A 209 17.44 -3.29 -22.25
C GLY A 209 17.61 -4.67 -21.63
N ARG A 210 17.87 -4.72 -20.32
CA ARG A 210 18.16 -5.96 -19.56
C ARG A 210 17.22 -7.13 -19.87
N VAL A 211 15.93 -6.86 -20.07
CA VAL A 211 14.93 -7.88 -20.44
C VAL A 211 14.78 -8.02 -21.96
N GLN A 212 14.81 -6.92 -22.71
CA GLN A 212 14.61 -6.90 -24.17
C GLN A 212 15.74 -7.63 -24.91
N THR A 213 16.99 -7.46 -24.48
CA THR A 213 18.15 -8.12 -25.10
C THR A 213 18.10 -9.64 -24.92
N VAL A 214 17.64 -10.14 -23.76
CA VAL A 214 17.45 -11.58 -23.52
C VAL A 214 16.29 -12.13 -24.35
N ALA A 215 15.17 -11.41 -24.44
CA ALA A 215 14.04 -11.81 -25.28
C ALA A 215 14.42 -11.87 -26.76
N LEU A 216 15.20 -10.89 -27.27
CA LEU A 216 15.72 -10.89 -28.63
C LEU A 216 16.67 -12.08 -28.87
N ARG A 217 17.57 -12.37 -27.91
CA ARG A 217 18.49 -13.52 -27.99
C ARG A 217 17.72 -14.83 -28.16
N ILE A 218 16.66 -15.08 -27.40
CA ILE A 218 15.85 -16.30 -27.51
C ILE A 218 15.21 -16.45 -28.90
N VAL A 219 14.80 -15.34 -29.53
CA VAL A 219 14.31 -15.38 -30.92
C VAL A 219 15.45 -15.70 -31.89
N VAL A 220 16.61 -15.07 -31.74
CA VAL A 220 17.78 -15.29 -32.62
C VAL A 220 18.39 -16.69 -32.46
N GLU A 221 18.37 -17.29 -31.27
CA GLU A 221 18.87 -18.67 -31.04
C GLU A 221 17.93 -19.75 -31.60
N ARG A 222 16.73 -19.38 -32.06
CA ARG A 222 15.73 -20.27 -32.64
C ARG A 222 15.74 -20.26 -34.17
N GLU A 223 16.18 -19.16 -34.78
CA GLU A 223 16.32 -18.99 -36.25
C GLU A 223 17.66 -19.55 -36.76
#